data_AF-A0A940XBW6-F1
#
_entry.id   AF-A0A940XBW6-F1
#
_cell.length_a   1.000
_cell.length_b   1.000
_cell.length_c   1.000
_cell.angle_alpha   90.00
_cell.angle_beta   90.00
_cell.angle_gamma   90.00
#
_symmetry.space_group_name_H-M   'P 1'
#
loop_
_entity.id
_entity.type
_entity.pdbx_description
1 polymer ?
#
loop_
_entity_poly.entity_id
_entity_poly.type
_entity_poly.pdbx_seq_one_letter_code
_entity_poly.pdbx_strand_id
1 'polypeptide(L)'
;MTTTKSPQVYSGTGSAIDNYNNPKKQLQNIVKGANDANWGLFDNKNQQHKAILSQLRTLQWVVPSEKWGEVADLNRLSDFLKSDKSPVNKPLKRMNEKELSKMISCFESMVTKKYK
;
A
#
# COMPACT_ATOMS: atom_id res chain seq x y z
N MET A 1 7.52 9.03 -47.86
CA MET A 1 7.65 9.94 -46.70
C MET A 1 6.33 9.93 -45.94
N THR A 2 6.26 9.25 -44.81
CA THR A 2 5.06 9.18 -43.97
C THR A 2 5.10 10.32 -42.94
N THR A 3 4.25 11.32 -43.11
CA THR A 3 4.10 12.44 -42.16
C THR A 3 3.43 11.96 -40.88
N THR A 4 4.19 11.89 -39.78
CA THR A 4 3.66 11.69 -38.43
C THR A 4 2.91 12.94 -38.00
N LYS A 5 1.57 12.90 -38.01
CA LYS A 5 0.73 13.97 -37.44
C LYS A 5 0.84 13.93 -35.92
N SER A 6 1.45 14.97 -35.33
CA SER A 6 1.47 15.20 -33.89
C SER A 6 0.03 15.34 -33.35
N PRO A 7 -0.28 14.82 -32.15
CA PRO A 7 -1.61 14.92 -31.57
C PRO A 7 -1.99 16.39 -31.33
N GLN A 8 -3.09 16.84 -31.94
CA GLN A 8 -3.64 18.18 -31.73
C GLN A 8 -4.25 18.27 -30.33
N VAL A 9 -3.77 19.22 -29.51
CA VAL A 9 -4.33 19.51 -28.18
C VAL A 9 -5.44 20.55 -28.37
N TYR A 10 -6.70 20.13 -28.19
CA TYR A 10 -7.86 21.01 -28.36
C TYR A 10 -8.13 21.77 -27.06
N SER A 11 -8.09 23.11 -27.10
CA SER A 11 -8.46 24.00 -26.00
C SER A 11 -9.77 24.75 -26.32
N GLY A 12 -10.80 24.50 -25.53
CA GLY A 12 -12.11 25.16 -25.61
C GLY A 12 -12.89 24.99 -24.31
N THR A 13 -14.15 25.38 -24.27
CA THR A 13 -15.06 25.17 -23.12
C THR A 13 -16.36 24.49 -23.58
N GLY A 14 -16.77 23.40 -22.92
CA GLY A 14 -18.01 22.67 -23.22
C GLY A 14 -17.95 21.16 -22.93
N SER A 15 -19.13 20.51 -22.86
CA SER A 15 -19.31 19.09 -22.44
C SER A 15 -18.57 18.04 -23.31
N ALA A 16 -18.14 18.42 -24.51
CA ALA A 16 -17.32 17.55 -25.36
C ALA A 16 -15.90 17.31 -24.80
N ILE A 17 -15.38 18.24 -24.00
CA ILE A 17 -14.04 18.14 -23.38
C ILE A 17 -14.07 17.24 -22.14
N ASP A 18 -15.16 17.29 -21.38
CA ASP A 18 -15.33 16.46 -20.19
C ASP A 18 -15.25 14.98 -20.56
N ASN A 19 -15.90 14.58 -21.66
CA ASN A 19 -15.84 13.23 -22.20
C ASN A 19 -14.44 12.84 -22.74
N TYR A 20 -13.69 13.78 -23.31
CA TYR A 20 -12.33 13.53 -23.82
C TYR A 20 -11.28 13.40 -22.69
N ASN A 21 -11.43 14.15 -21.60
CA ASN A 21 -10.49 14.14 -20.48
C ASN A 21 -10.82 13.09 -19.40
N ASN A 22 -12.06 12.59 -19.35
CA ASN A 22 -12.47 11.51 -18.44
C ASN A 22 -11.59 10.24 -18.55
N PRO A 23 -11.32 9.67 -19.75
CA PRO A 23 -10.47 8.48 -19.86
C PRO A 23 -9.02 8.75 -19.43
N LYS A 24 -8.48 9.96 -19.66
CA LYS A 24 -7.13 10.32 -19.22
C LYS A 24 -7.03 10.42 -17.69
N LYS A 25 -8.06 10.94 -17.02
CA LYS A 25 -8.14 10.95 -15.55
C LYS A 25 -8.25 9.53 -14.97
N GLN A 26 -9.02 8.65 -15.59
CA GLN A 26 -9.13 7.25 -15.20
C GLN A 26 -7.77 6.51 -15.35
N LEU A 27 -7.08 6.72 -16.47
CA LEU A 27 -5.73 6.18 -16.70
C LEU A 27 -4.73 6.70 -15.66
N GLN A 28 -4.75 7.99 -15.33
CA GLN A 28 -3.89 8.54 -14.28
C GLN A 28 -4.17 7.92 -12.92
N ASN A 29 -5.42 7.65 -12.57
CA ASN A 29 -5.77 6.98 -11.32
C ASN A 29 -5.30 5.51 -11.29
N ILE A 30 -5.38 4.79 -12.41
CA ILE A 30 -4.87 3.42 -12.54
C ILE A 30 -3.33 3.41 -12.44
N VAL A 31 -2.65 4.34 -13.10
CA VAL A 31 -1.18 4.46 -13.09
C VAL A 31 -0.67 4.94 -11.72
N LYS A 32 -1.40 5.82 -11.04
CA LYS A 32 -1.08 6.26 -9.67
C LYS A 32 -1.28 5.15 -8.65
N GLY A 33 -2.33 4.34 -8.79
CA GLY A 33 -2.53 3.12 -8.00
C GLY A 33 -1.47 2.04 -8.26
N ALA A 34 -0.79 2.07 -9.41
CA ALA A 34 0.31 1.16 -9.73
C ALA A 34 1.66 1.59 -9.13
N ASN A 35 1.91 2.89 -8.94
CA ASN A 35 3.21 3.41 -8.50
C ASN A 35 3.34 3.51 -6.97
N ASP A 36 2.26 3.74 -6.23
CA ASP A 36 2.23 3.68 -4.76
C ASP A 36 1.68 2.34 -4.28
N ALA A 37 2.34 1.24 -4.66
CA ALA A 37 1.98 -0.07 -4.15
C ALA A 37 1.95 -0.02 -2.60
N ASN A 38 0.85 -0.44 -1.99
CA ASN A 38 0.76 -0.58 -0.54
C ASN A 38 1.74 -1.70 -0.12
N TRP A 39 2.81 -1.34 0.60
CA TRP A 39 3.85 -2.28 1.02
C TRP A 39 3.38 -3.24 2.11
N GLY A 40 2.26 -2.94 2.78
CA GLY A 40 1.60 -3.79 3.76
C GLY A 40 0.74 -4.91 3.17
N LEU A 41 0.65 -5.04 1.84
CA LEU A 41 -0.11 -6.11 1.21
C LEU A 41 0.44 -7.48 1.63
N PHE A 42 -0.44 -8.35 2.16
CA PHE A 42 -0.07 -9.63 2.73
C PHE A 42 -0.67 -10.84 1.97
N ASP A 43 -0.23 -12.05 2.34
CA ASP A 43 -0.82 -13.31 1.91
C ASP A 43 -1.41 -14.02 3.13
N ASN A 44 -2.70 -14.35 3.07
CA ASN A 44 -3.43 -15.04 4.14
C ASN A 44 -2.96 -16.49 4.34
N LYS A 45 -2.36 -17.10 3.31
CA LYS A 45 -1.79 -18.45 3.42
C LYS A 45 -0.47 -18.46 4.19
N ASN A 46 0.26 -17.34 4.21
CA ASN A 46 1.52 -17.22 4.92
C ASN A 46 1.29 -16.98 6.43
N GLN A 47 1.78 -17.90 7.25
CA GLN A 47 1.64 -17.82 8.71
C GLN A 47 2.43 -16.65 9.32
N GLN A 48 3.61 -16.31 8.79
CA GLN A 48 4.40 -15.18 9.27
C GLN A 48 3.71 -13.84 9.00
N HIS A 49 3.04 -13.71 7.86
CA HIS A 49 2.26 -12.51 7.55
C HIS A 49 1.10 -12.36 8.53
N LYS A 50 0.40 -13.46 8.86
CA LYS A 50 -0.66 -13.45 9.88
C LYS A 50 -0.13 -13.12 11.26
N ALA A 51 1.07 -13.58 11.62
CA ALA A 51 1.72 -13.20 12.88
C ALA A 51 1.93 -11.68 12.95
N ILE A 52 2.46 -11.07 11.90
CA ILE A 52 2.62 -9.61 11.82
C ILE A 52 1.29 -8.89 11.98
N LEU A 53 0.23 -9.32 11.28
CA LEU A 53 -1.10 -8.72 11.43
C LEU A 53 -1.65 -8.85 12.85
N SER A 54 -1.43 -9.99 13.51
CA SER A 54 -1.81 -10.20 14.90
C SER A 54 -1.11 -9.19 15.82
N GLN A 55 0.20 -9.02 15.65
CA GLN A 55 0.99 -8.05 16.42
C GLN A 55 0.54 -6.60 16.21
N LEU A 56 0.16 -6.23 14.98
CA LEU A 56 -0.42 -4.91 14.69
C LEU A 56 -1.70 -4.66 15.50
N ARG A 57 -2.57 -5.67 15.61
CA ARG A 57 -3.78 -5.57 16.44
C ARG A 57 -3.44 -5.42 17.91
N THR A 58 -2.45 -6.16 18.41
CA THR A 58 -1.93 -6.00 19.79
C THR A 58 -1.38 -4.58 20.00
N LEU A 59 -0.68 -4.01 19.02
CA LEU A 59 -0.21 -2.63 19.08
C LEU A 59 -1.31 -1.58 18.92
N GLN A 60 -2.56 -1.97 18.68
CA GLN A 60 -3.67 -1.08 18.33
C GLN A 60 -3.40 -0.27 17.06
N TRP A 61 -2.68 -0.86 16.11
CA TRP A 61 -2.54 -0.35 14.75
C TRP A 61 -3.68 -0.92 13.91
N VAL A 62 -4.89 -0.46 14.21
CA VAL A 62 -6.13 -0.92 13.60
C VAL A 62 -6.94 0.24 13.08
N VAL A 63 -7.77 -0.03 12.07
CA VAL A 63 -8.76 0.89 11.52
C VAL A 63 -10.15 0.24 11.63
N PRO A 64 -11.20 1.05 11.87
CA PRO A 64 -12.56 0.54 11.88
C PRO A 64 -12.93 0.05 10.48
N SER A 65 -13.66 -1.06 10.43
CA SER A 65 -14.18 -1.63 9.20
C SER A 65 -15.62 -2.04 9.40
N GLU A 66 -16.52 -1.53 8.56
CA GLU A 66 -17.96 -1.82 8.63
C GLU A 66 -18.27 -3.33 8.62
N LYS A 67 -17.50 -4.12 7.86
CA LYS A 67 -17.73 -5.56 7.72
C LYS A 67 -17.14 -6.44 8.83
N TRP A 68 -16.05 -6.01 9.47
CA TRP A 68 -15.25 -6.86 10.36
C TRP A 68 -14.99 -6.23 11.74
N GLY A 69 -15.60 -5.08 12.02
CA GLY A 69 -15.39 -4.30 13.24
C GLY A 69 -14.07 -3.53 13.17
N GLU A 70 -12.95 -4.22 13.37
CA GLU A 70 -11.61 -3.63 13.37
C GLU A 70 -10.61 -4.52 12.63
N VAL A 71 -9.87 -3.91 11.71
CA VAL A 71 -8.86 -4.58 10.88
C VAL A 71 -7.50 -3.92 11.06
N ALA A 72 -6.43 -4.68 10.83
CA ALA A 72 -5.08 -4.12 10.90
C ALA A 72 -4.88 -3.00 9.85
N ASP A 73 -4.25 -1.91 10.27
CA ASP A 73 -3.99 -0.76 9.40
C ASP A 73 -2.83 -1.05 8.44
N LEU A 74 -3.19 -1.45 7.22
CA LEU A 74 -2.21 -1.76 6.17
C LEU A 74 -1.53 -0.51 5.61
N ASN A 75 -2.15 0.66 5.69
CA ASN A 75 -1.55 1.91 5.22
C ASN A 75 -0.44 2.33 6.18
N ARG A 76 -0.73 2.32 7.48
CA ARG A 76 0.28 2.57 8.51
C ARG A 76 1.41 1.55 8.49
N LEU A 77 1.11 0.27 8.24
CA LEU A 77 2.13 -0.74 8.02
C LEU A 77 3.00 -0.40 6.80
N SER A 78 2.38 -0.03 5.67
CA SER A 78 3.11 0.37 4.46
C SER A 78 4.06 1.54 4.72
N ASP A 79 3.61 2.57 5.44
CA ASP A 79 4.43 3.73 5.77
C ASP A 79 5.58 3.36 6.72
N PHE A 80 5.31 2.49 7.70
CA PHE A 80 6.35 1.95 8.57
C PHE A 80 7.42 1.21 7.76
N LEU A 81 7.02 0.32 6.85
CA LEU A 81 7.92 -0.46 6.02
C LEU A 81 8.79 0.40 5.09
N LYS A 82 8.26 1.53 4.62
CA LYS A 82 9.00 2.51 3.80
C LYS A 82 9.96 3.38 4.62
N SER A 83 9.73 3.51 5.93
CA SER A 83 10.52 4.38 6.80
C SER A 83 11.85 3.75 7.22
N ASP A 84 12.81 4.59 7.62
CA ASP A 84 14.12 4.17 8.17
C ASP A 84 14.01 3.42 9.50
N LYS A 85 12.82 3.41 10.12
CA LYS A 85 12.54 2.69 11.36
C LYS A 85 12.25 1.21 11.12
N SER A 86 11.93 0.81 9.88
CA SER A 86 11.71 -0.59 9.55
C SER A 86 13.04 -1.34 9.51
N PRO A 87 13.15 -2.52 10.15
CA PRO A 87 14.33 -3.36 10.02
C PRO A 87 14.50 -3.94 8.61
N VAL A 88 13.43 -3.95 7.80
CA VAL A 88 13.45 -4.40 6.41
C VAL A 88 12.70 -3.40 5.54
N ASN A 89 13.42 -2.65 4.71
CA ASN A 89 12.85 -1.67 3.78
C ASN A 89 12.43 -2.35 2.47
N LYS A 90 11.40 -3.19 2.53
CA LYS A 90 10.82 -3.89 1.38
C LYS A 90 9.30 -4.06 1.55
N PRO A 91 8.54 -4.23 0.44
CA PRO A 91 7.15 -4.67 0.51
C PRO A 91 7.04 -6.04 1.17
N LEU A 92 6.02 -6.24 2.02
CA LEU A 92 5.81 -7.46 2.80
C LEU A 92 5.77 -8.71 1.90
N LYS A 93 5.07 -8.64 0.77
CA LYS A 93 5.01 -9.73 -0.23
C LYS A 93 6.33 -10.06 -0.93
N ARG A 94 7.33 -9.19 -0.86
CA ARG A 94 8.66 -9.41 -1.45
C ARG A 94 9.71 -9.81 -0.41
N MET A 95 9.34 -9.92 0.86
CA MET A 95 10.24 -10.36 1.91
C MET A 95 10.42 -11.88 1.88
N ASN A 96 11.64 -12.33 2.19
CA ASN A 96 11.89 -13.75 2.44
C ASN A 96 11.57 -14.13 3.90
N GLU A 97 11.57 -15.42 4.21
CA GLU A 97 11.23 -15.94 5.54
C GLU A 97 12.13 -15.38 6.66
N LYS A 98 13.41 -15.16 6.39
CA LYS A 98 14.37 -14.62 7.37
C LYS A 98 14.10 -13.13 7.65
N GLU A 99 13.76 -12.36 6.62
CA GLU A 99 13.36 -10.97 6.71
C GLU A 99 12.03 -10.84 7.45
N LEU A 100 11.06 -11.71 7.17
CA LEU A 100 9.79 -11.77 7.90
C LEU A 100 10.00 -12.10 9.37
N SER A 101 10.89 -13.04 9.72
CA SER A 101 11.22 -13.32 11.12
C SER A 101 11.83 -12.11 11.83
N LYS A 102 12.71 -11.35 11.17
CA LYS A 102 13.25 -10.10 11.73
C LYS A 102 12.15 -9.06 11.96
N MET A 103 11.20 -8.94 11.04
CA MET A 103 10.03 -8.06 11.19
C MET A 103 9.18 -8.47 12.40
N ILE A 104 8.90 -9.76 12.56
CA ILE A 104 8.13 -10.30 13.69
C ILE A 104 8.82 -9.97 15.01
N SER A 105 10.13 -10.24 15.14
CA SER A 105 10.89 -9.93 16.37
C SER A 105 10.92 -8.42 16.68
N CYS A 106 10.92 -7.58 15.66
CA CYS A 106 10.83 -6.13 15.82
C CYS A 106 9.47 -5.71 16.41
N PHE A 107 8.37 -6.23 15.87
CA PHE A 107 7.04 -5.95 16.40
C PHE A 107 6.82 -6.55 17.80
N GLU A 108 7.33 -7.75 18.08
CA GLU A 108 7.37 -8.35 19.42
C GLU A 108 8.03 -7.40 20.42
N SER A 109 9.21 -6.87 20.06
CA SER A 109 9.93 -5.92 20.90
C SER A 109 9.15 -4.63 21.16
N MET A 110 8.42 -4.13 20.15
CA MET A 110 7.54 -2.96 20.31
C MET A 110 6.36 -3.26 21.23
N VAL A 111 5.75 -4.44 21.11
CA VAL A 111 4.65 -4.89 21.98
C VAL A 111 5.15 -4.99 23.43
N THR A 112 6.26 -5.67 23.68
CA THR A 112 6.84 -5.77 25.03
C THR A 112 7.13 -4.40 25.62
N LYS A 113 7.66 -3.46 24.84
CA LYS A 113 7.91 -2.09 25.32
C LYS A 113 6.64 -1.29 25.61
N LYS A 114 5.52 -1.59 24.93
CA LYS A 114 4.24 -0.90 25.13
C LYS A 114 3.52 -1.34 26.41
N TYR A 115 3.68 -2.61 26.79
CA TYR A 115 2.96 -3.24 27.90
C TYR A 115 3.84 -3.57 29.12
N LYS A 116 5.11 -3.16 29.08
CA LYS A 116 6.04 -3.22 30.22
C LYS A 116 5.94 -1.93 31.03
#